data_AF-L7JWY7-F1
#
_entry.id   AF-L7JWY7-F1
#
_cell.length_a   1.000
_cell.length_b   1.000
_cell.length_c   1.000
_cell.angle_alpha   90.00
_cell.angle_beta   90.00
_cell.angle_gamma   90.00
#
_symmetry.space_group_name_H-M   'P 1'
#
loop_
_entity.id
_entity.type
_entity.pdbx_description
1 polymer ?
#
loop_
_entity_poly.entity_id
_entity_poly.type
_entity_poly.pdbx_seq_one_letter_code
_entity_poly.pdbx_strand_id
1 'polypeptide(L)'
;MANFQTTDLRGDGHLFEQRRYYPIMPGSIAKTHEQDISELSNGAAGEKLTGVSVGGSSLETPYLGLTELGNSLPDVLILPSELKVFAKVVKGVVLINPGQFIRPSRSINTEDGTYALMSINAPDVNALNGNNVQQVDDNPDLFTIMCISVVE
;
A
#
# COMPACT_ATOMS: atom_id res chain seq x y z
N MET A 1 -4.17 1.05 -22.09
CA MET A 1 -4.78 -0.13 -21.44
C MET A 1 -3.72 -0.79 -20.60
N ALA A 2 -3.78 -0.61 -19.27
CA ALA A 2 -2.85 -1.28 -18.37
C ALA A 2 -3.13 -2.79 -18.40
N ASN A 3 -2.09 -3.59 -18.65
CA ASN A 3 -2.16 -5.04 -18.49
C ASN A 3 -2.17 -5.34 -16.99
N PHE A 4 -3.36 -5.53 -16.42
CA PHE A 4 -3.52 -6.02 -15.05
C PHE A 4 -2.81 -7.37 -14.92
N GLN A 5 -1.64 -7.37 -14.29
CA GLN A 5 -0.90 -8.61 -14.05
C GLN A 5 -1.61 -9.35 -12.91
N THR A 6 -2.24 -10.48 -13.24
CA THR A 6 -2.78 -11.45 -12.27
C THR A 6 -1.65 -12.27 -11.65
N THR A 7 -0.53 -11.62 -11.31
CA THR A 7 0.58 -12.27 -10.60
C THR A 7 0.26 -12.22 -9.11
N ASP A 8 -0.24 -13.36 -8.64
CA ASP A 8 -0.53 -13.64 -7.24
C ASP A 8 0.78 -13.67 -6.45
N LEU A 9 1.19 -12.50 -5.93
CA LEU A 9 2.22 -12.47 -4.91
C LEU A 9 1.57 -13.06 -3.66
N ARG A 10 2.02 -14.25 -3.28
CA ARG A 10 1.48 -15.14 -2.23
C ARG A 10 1.15 -14.45 -0.88
N GLY A 11 1.63 -13.23 -0.65
CA GLY A 11 1.35 -12.42 0.54
C GLY A 11 0.10 -11.54 0.48
N ASP A 12 -0.39 -11.14 -0.70
CA ASP A 12 -1.36 -10.03 -0.80
C ASP A 12 -2.78 -10.41 -0.40
N GLY A 13 -3.12 -11.71 -0.48
CA GLY A 13 -4.39 -12.24 0.03
C GLY A 13 -4.52 -12.19 1.55
N HIS A 14 -3.40 -12.14 2.28
CA HIS A 14 -3.39 -12.22 3.75
C HIS A 14 -3.93 -10.96 4.41
N LEU A 15 -3.77 -9.78 3.77
CA LEU A 15 -4.31 -8.52 4.29
C LEU A 15 -5.83 -8.57 4.41
N PHE A 16 -6.49 -9.16 3.40
CA PHE A 16 -7.94 -9.31 3.37
C PHE A 16 -8.43 -10.40 4.31
N GLU A 17 -7.69 -11.51 4.45
CA GLU A 17 -8.04 -12.61 5.36
C GLU A 17 -7.90 -12.22 6.82
N GLN A 18 -6.84 -11.48 7.16
CA GLN A 18 -6.57 -11.01 8.51
C GLN A 18 -7.34 -9.73 8.87
N ARG A 19 -8.05 -9.14 7.91
CA ARG A 19 -8.84 -7.91 8.05
C ARG A 19 -8.07 -6.80 8.76
N ARG A 20 -6.79 -6.63 8.45
CA ARG A 20 -5.92 -5.62 9.08
C ARG A 20 -4.94 -5.06 8.07
N TYR A 21 -4.69 -3.75 8.14
CA TYR A 21 -3.68 -3.09 7.30
C TYR A 21 -2.26 -3.56 7.61
N TYR A 22 -2.00 -3.99 8.85
CA TYR A 22 -0.70 -4.53 9.28
C TYR A 22 -0.89 -5.81 10.10
N PRO A 23 -0.94 -7.00 9.46
CA PRO A 23 -1.22 -8.26 10.16
C PRO A 23 0.02 -8.91 10.78
N ILE A 24 1.23 -8.44 10.47
CA ILE A 24 2.48 -9.06 10.92
C ILE A 24 2.72 -8.73 12.39
N MET A 25 2.86 -9.75 13.23
CA MET A 25 3.20 -9.61 14.65
C MET A 25 4.26 -10.65 15.03
N PRO A 26 5.35 -10.28 15.74
CA PRO A 26 5.70 -8.94 16.21
C PRO A 26 6.00 -7.94 15.08
N GLY A 27 5.84 -6.63 15.36
CA GLY A 27 6.11 -5.58 14.38
C GLY A 27 7.54 -5.60 13.83
N SER A 28 7.71 -5.14 12.60
CA SER A 28 9.02 -5.10 11.95
C SER A 28 9.96 -4.13 12.66
N ILE A 29 11.19 -4.60 12.94
CA ILE A 29 12.26 -3.81 13.55
C ILE A 29 13.22 -3.42 12.42
N ALA A 30 13.36 -2.12 12.14
CA ALA A 30 14.35 -1.66 11.17
C ALA A 30 15.72 -1.66 11.83
N LYS A 31 16.61 -2.57 11.39
CA LYS A 31 18.00 -2.58 11.84
C LYS A 31 18.78 -1.56 11.03
N THR A 32 19.31 -0.54 11.70
CA THR A 32 20.29 0.36 11.11
C THR A 32 21.60 -0.42 10.92
N HIS A 33 22.22 -0.32 9.74
CA HIS A 33 23.55 -0.89 9.52
C HIS A 33 24.55 -0.17 10.44
N GLU A 34 25.37 -0.91 11.19
CA GLU A 34 26.33 -0.36 12.16
C GLU A 34 27.27 0.70 11.58
N GLN A 35 27.47 0.70 10.25
CA GLN A 35 28.34 1.64 9.54
C GLN A 35 27.78 3.08 9.52
N ASP A 36 26.46 3.27 9.41
CA ASP A 36 25.84 4.61 9.36
C ASP A 36 25.84 5.33 10.72
N ILE A 37 25.92 4.56 11.82
CA ILE A 37 25.90 5.08 13.19
C ILE A 37 27.25 5.74 13.52
N SER A 38 28.34 5.27 12.91
CA SER A 38 29.69 5.78 13.16
C SER A 38 29.87 7.23 12.69
N GLU A 39 29.25 7.61 11.57
CA GLU A 39 29.29 9.00 11.06
C GLU A 39 28.46 9.97 11.91
N LEU A 40 27.37 9.50 12.52
CA LEU A 40 26.53 10.24 13.47
C LEU A 40 27.13 10.27 14.89
N SER A 41 28.15 9.44 15.16
CA SER A 41 28.73 9.26 16.49
C SER A 41 29.75 10.33 16.92
N ASN A 42 30.17 11.20 16.00
CA ASN A 42 31.23 12.21 16.22
C ASN A 42 30.82 13.41 17.13
N GLY A 43 29.70 13.31 17.85
CA GLY A 43 29.24 14.32 18.81
C GLY A 43 28.86 13.69 20.15
N ALA A 44 28.81 14.48 21.22
CA ALA A 44 28.55 14.02 22.61
C ALA A 44 27.22 13.26 22.83
N ALA A 45 26.33 13.20 21.83
CA ALA A 45 25.09 12.42 21.84
C ALA A 45 25.18 11.08 21.07
N GLY A 46 26.28 10.85 20.34
CA GLY A 46 26.49 9.73 19.43
C GLY A 46 26.64 8.37 20.09
N GLU A 47 27.29 8.32 21.26
CA GLU A 47 27.46 7.11 22.05
C GLU A 47 26.12 6.58 22.62
N LYS A 48 25.08 7.43 22.67
CA LYS A 48 23.74 7.08 23.17
C LYS A 48 22.81 6.50 22.09
N LEU A 49 23.26 6.50 20.83
CA LEU A 49 22.50 5.99 19.67
C LEU A 49 22.90 4.55 19.30
N THR A 50 24.00 4.03 19.85
CA THR A 50 24.42 2.64 19.67
C THR A 50 23.42 1.71 20.39
N GLY A 51 22.52 1.11 19.61
CA GLY A 51 21.43 0.26 20.11
C GLY A 51 20.03 0.87 20.03
N VAL A 52 19.90 2.13 19.57
CA VAL A 52 18.60 2.69 19.20
C VAL A 52 18.29 2.23 17.77
N SER A 53 17.37 1.27 17.62
CA SER A 53 16.82 0.89 16.32
C SER A 53 16.10 2.10 15.74
N VAL A 54 16.61 2.69 14.65
CA VAL A 54 15.95 3.82 13.98
C VAL A 54 15.00 3.26 12.93
N GLY A 55 13.70 3.34 13.22
CA GLY A 55 12.62 2.93 12.32
C GLY A 55 11.97 1.57 12.65
N GLY A 56 11.00 1.19 11.83
CA GLY A 56 10.17 0.00 12.05
C GLY A 56 8.68 0.35 12.07
N SER A 57 7.83 -0.64 12.32
CA SER A 57 6.37 -0.47 12.26
C SER A 57 5.77 0.26 13.47
N SER A 58 6.56 0.54 14.52
CA SER A 58 6.19 1.35 15.70
C SER A 58 4.75 1.11 16.18
N LEU A 59 4.38 -0.15 16.37
CA LEU A 59 3.00 -0.54 16.68
C LEU A 59 2.68 -0.33 18.15
N GLU A 60 1.67 0.49 18.43
CA GLU A 60 1.06 0.54 19.75
C GLU A 60 -0.05 -0.51 19.85
N THR A 61 0.27 -1.63 20.50
CA THR A 61 -0.66 -2.75 20.73
C THR A 61 -2.08 -2.35 21.18
N PRO A 62 -2.28 -1.39 22.12
CA PRO A 62 -3.64 -1.01 22.52
C PRO A 62 -4.48 -0.36 21.41
N TYR A 63 -3.85 0.19 20.37
CA TYR A 63 -4.52 0.89 19.28
C TYR A 63 -4.60 0.07 17.98
N LEU A 64 -4.21 -1.21 17.99
CA LEU A 64 -4.31 -2.07 16.81
C LEU A 64 -5.75 -2.24 16.30
N GLY A 65 -6.77 -2.03 17.13
CA GLY A 65 -8.17 -2.01 16.68
C GLY A 65 -8.45 -0.94 15.62
N LEU A 66 -7.67 0.16 15.59
CA LEU A 66 -7.81 1.21 14.57
C LEU A 66 -7.26 0.79 13.20
N THR A 67 -6.47 -0.28 13.13
CA THR A 67 -5.88 -0.78 11.89
C THR A 67 -6.68 -1.93 11.27
N GLU A 68 -7.84 -2.25 11.86
CA GLU A 68 -8.75 -3.28 11.34
C GLU A 68 -9.56 -2.77 10.14
N LEU A 69 -9.70 -3.64 9.15
CA LEU A 69 -10.65 -3.46 8.07
C LEU A 69 -12.05 -3.73 8.61
N GLY A 70 -12.98 -2.83 8.30
CA GLY A 70 -14.38 -2.96 8.70
C GLY A 70 -15.09 -4.16 8.06
N ASN A 71 -16.42 -4.18 8.14
CA ASN A 71 -17.21 -5.31 7.64
C ASN A 71 -17.17 -5.47 6.11
N SER A 72 -16.80 -4.42 5.38
CA SER A 72 -16.61 -4.44 3.93
C SER A 72 -15.12 -4.34 3.58
N LEU A 73 -14.73 -4.98 2.48
CA LEU A 73 -13.45 -4.71 1.85
C LEU A 73 -13.50 -3.34 1.14
N PRO A 74 -12.38 -2.61 1.04
CA PRO A 74 -12.32 -1.38 0.26
C PRO A 74 -12.31 -1.70 -1.24
N ASP A 75 -12.82 -0.80 -2.07
CA ASP A 75 -12.74 -0.94 -3.55
C ASP A 75 -11.31 -0.73 -4.07
N VAL A 76 -10.56 0.17 -3.41
CA VAL A 76 -9.17 0.49 -3.73
C VAL A 76 -8.33 0.47 -2.46
N LEU A 77 -7.21 -0.23 -2.50
CA LEU A 77 -6.22 -0.28 -1.43
C LEU A 77 -4.87 0.20 -1.95
N ILE A 78 -4.36 1.28 -1.36
CA ILE A 78 -3.06 1.86 -1.70
C ILE A 78 -2.06 1.47 -0.63
N LEU A 79 -0.98 0.78 -1.03
CA LEU A 79 0.10 0.33 -0.15
C LEU A 79 1.44 0.87 -0.66
N PRO A 80 1.86 2.06 -0.20
CA PRO A 80 3.17 2.59 -0.53
C PRO A 80 4.27 1.67 0.01
N SER A 81 5.22 1.30 -0.85
CA SER A 81 6.37 0.50 -0.46
C SER A 81 7.58 0.77 -1.35
N GLU A 82 8.76 0.31 -0.91
CA GLU A 82 10.00 0.34 -1.72
C GLU A 82 10.04 -0.77 -2.78
N LEU A 83 9.04 -1.66 -2.80
CA LEU A 83 8.91 -2.67 -3.83
C LEU A 83 8.61 -2.02 -5.18
N LYS A 84 8.78 -2.80 -6.26
CA LYS A 84 8.43 -2.35 -7.62
C LYS A 84 6.99 -1.84 -7.67
N VAL A 85 6.77 -0.74 -8.39
CA VAL A 85 5.45 -0.17 -8.66
C VAL A 85 4.55 -1.24 -9.28
N PHE A 86 3.30 -1.33 -8.82
CA PHE A 86 2.32 -2.25 -9.39
C PHE A 86 0.90 -1.73 -9.21
N ALA A 87 0.02 -2.16 -10.11
CA ALA A 87 -1.43 -2.08 -9.96
C ALA A 87 -2.02 -3.45 -10.32
N LYS A 88 -2.80 -4.05 -9.40
CA LYS A 88 -3.44 -5.35 -9.63
C LYS A 88 -4.79 -5.47 -8.93
N VAL A 89 -5.64 -6.39 -9.39
CA VAL A 89 -6.92 -6.69 -8.72
C VAL A 89 -6.77 -7.99 -7.93
N VAL A 90 -7.08 -7.95 -6.64
CA VAL A 90 -7.06 -9.11 -5.75
C VAL A 90 -8.38 -9.14 -4.97
N LYS A 91 -9.14 -10.24 -5.07
CA LYS A 91 -10.45 -10.40 -4.39
C LYS A 91 -11.43 -9.24 -4.63
N GLY A 92 -11.44 -8.67 -5.85
CA GLY A 92 -12.30 -7.53 -6.22
C GLY A 92 -11.78 -6.16 -5.78
N VAL A 93 -10.65 -6.10 -5.08
CA VAL A 93 -10.01 -4.86 -4.62
C VAL A 93 -8.89 -4.46 -5.57
N VAL A 94 -8.85 -3.20 -5.99
CA VAL A 94 -7.72 -2.63 -6.76
C VAL A 94 -6.58 -2.30 -5.81
N LEU A 95 -5.49 -3.06 -5.87
CA LEU A 95 -4.29 -2.90 -5.07
C LEU A 95 -3.23 -2.09 -5.84
N ILE A 96 -2.78 -0.98 -5.26
CA ILE A 96 -1.83 -0.06 -5.91
C ILE A 96 -0.62 0.18 -5.00
N ASN A 97 0.57 -0.09 -5.53
CA ASN A 97 1.83 0.40 -4.96
C ASN A 97 2.37 1.52 -5.85
N PRO A 98 2.29 2.80 -5.45
CA PRO A 98 2.79 3.93 -6.23
C PRO A 98 4.33 4.04 -6.23
N GLY A 99 5.04 3.28 -5.39
CA GLY A 99 6.48 3.40 -5.22
C GLY A 99 6.90 4.65 -4.45
N GLN A 100 8.17 5.05 -4.60
CA GLN A 100 8.74 6.21 -3.96
C GLN A 100 8.68 7.44 -4.86
N PHE A 101 8.24 8.58 -4.32
CA PHE A 101 8.18 9.85 -5.04
C PHE A 101 9.57 10.39 -5.45
N ILE A 102 10.59 10.12 -4.63
CA ILE A 102 12.00 10.41 -4.93
C ILE A 102 12.82 9.21 -4.45
N ARG A 103 13.66 8.64 -5.33
CA ARG A 103 14.56 7.55 -4.96
C ARG A 103 15.84 8.09 -4.30
N PRO A 104 16.29 7.57 -3.14
CA PRO A 104 17.47 8.05 -2.42
C PRO A 104 18.83 7.92 -3.14
N SER A 105 18.88 7.52 -4.41
CA SER A 105 20.14 7.30 -5.11
C SER A 105 20.86 8.60 -5.41
N ARG A 106 22.13 8.68 -5.01
CA ARG A 106 23.04 9.80 -5.26
C ARG A 106 23.61 9.85 -6.69
N SER A 107 23.15 8.98 -7.60
CA SER A 107 23.68 8.91 -8.95
C SER A 107 22.87 9.77 -9.91
N ILE A 108 23.56 10.57 -10.72
CA ILE A 108 22.98 11.51 -11.69
C ILE A 108 22.19 10.82 -12.83
N ASN A 109 22.32 9.48 -12.91
CA ASN A 109 21.67 8.62 -13.90
C ASN A 109 20.52 7.79 -13.31
N THR A 110 20.05 8.10 -12.10
CA THR A 110 18.99 7.31 -11.45
C THR A 110 17.62 7.78 -11.91
N GLU A 111 16.75 6.82 -12.23
CA GLU A 111 15.35 7.04 -12.60
C GLU A 111 14.60 7.87 -11.55
N ASP A 112 13.87 8.87 -12.05
CA ASP A 112 12.96 9.71 -11.28
C ASP A 112 11.96 8.85 -10.50
N GLY A 113 11.46 9.37 -9.38
CA GLY A 113 10.45 8.65 -8.60
C GLY A 113 9.12 8.53 -9.33
N THR A 114 8.17 7.85 -8.69
CA THR A 114 6.91 7.44 -9.32
C THR A 114 5.70 7.92 -8.52
N TYR A 115 4.58 8.08 -9.21
CA TYR A 115 3.28 8.39 -8.64
C TYR A 115 2.21 7.58 -9.38
N ALA A 116 1.04 7.42 -8.77
CA ALA A 116 -0.09 6.74 -9.41
C ALA A 116 -1.16 7.77 -9.80
N LEU A 117 -1.65 7.71 -11.04
CA LEU A 117 -2.83 8.44 -11.48
C LEU A 117 -4.01 7.46 -11.64
N MET A 118 -5.07 7.70 -10.88
CA MET A 118 -6.30 6.91 -10.94
C MET A 118 -7.43 7.75 -11.53
N SER A 119 -8.09 7.20 -12.55
CA SER A 119 -9.32 7.77 -13.11
C SER A 119 -10.50 6.88 -12.76
N ILE A 120 -11.49 7.46 -12.08
CA ILE A 120 -12.75 6.81 -11.69
C ILE A 120 -13.86 7.43 -12.53
N ASN A 121 -14.55 6.60 -13.30
CA ASN A 121 -15.71 7.04 -14.06
C ASN A 121 -16.94 7.13 -13.15
N ALA A 122 -17.80 8.13 -13.42
CA ALA A 122 -19.08 8.24 -12.72
C ALA A 122 -19.92 6.96 -12.94
N PRO A 123 -20.61 6.45 -11.90
CA PRO A 123 -21.46 5.27 -12.03
C PRO A 123 -22.60 5.55 -13.02
N ASP A 124 -22.85 4.63 -13.96
CA ASP A 124 -23.97 4.73 -14.90
C ASP A 124 -24.95 3.59 -14.68
N VAL A 125 -26.05 3.89 -14.00
CA VAL A 125 -27.12 2.92 -13.66
C VAL A 125 -28.08 2.66 -14.83
N ASN A 126 -28.06 3.50 -15.88
CA ASN A 126 -29.03 3.47 -16.98
C ASN A 126 -28.44 2.92 -18.28
N ALA A 127 -27.14 2.55 -18.29
CA ALA A 127 -26.48 2.00 -19.46
C ALA A 127 -27.15 0.67 -19.88
N LEU A 128 -27.89 0.71 -20.99
CA LEU A 128 -28.65 -0.41 -21.58
C LEU A 128 -27.78 -1.63 -21.98
N ASN A 129 -26.45 -1.58 -21.83
CA ASN A 129 -25.50 -2.62 -22.25
C ASN A 129 -24.25 -2.76 -21.34
N GLY A 130 -24.39 -2.71 -20.00
CA GLY A 130 -23.25 -2.97 -19.06
C GLY A 130 -22.17 -1.88 -19.09
N ASN A 131 -21.21 -1.69 -18.17
CA ASN A 131 -20.54 -2.57 -17.21
C ASN A 131 -19.61 -1.74 -16.27
N ASN A 132 -20.02 -0.59 -15.73
CA ASN A 132 -19.16 0.14 -14.77
C ASN A 132 -19.63 0.08 -13.32
N VAL A 133 -20.75 -0.60 -13.05
CA VAL A 133 -21.36 -0.70 -11.72
C VAL A 133 -21.85 -2.13 -11.46
N GLN A 134 -21.62 -2.62 -10.24
CA GLN A 134 -22.22 -3.84 -9.70
C GLN A 134 -23.08 -3.47 -8.48
N GLN A 135 -24.32 -3.94 -8.43
CA GLN A 135 -25.19 -3.74 -7.27
C GLN A 135 -24.69 -4.60 -6.10
N VAL A 136 -24.62 -4.01 -4.91
CA VAL A 136 -24.28 -4.76 -3.70
C VAL A 136 -25.54 -5.45 -3.20
N ASP A 137 -25.48 -6.77 -3.07
CA ASP A 137 -26.60 -7.56 -2.55
C ASP A 137 -26.99 -7.03 -1.16
N ASP A 138 -28.30 -6.88 -0.93
CA ASP A 138 -28.99 -6.36 0.27
C ASP A 138 -29.24 -4.84 0.34
N ASN A 139 -28.80 -4.01 -0.62
CA ASN A 139 -29.21 -2.59 -0.65
C ASN A 139 -29.41 -2.06 -2.09
N PRO A 140 -30.64 -1.66 -2.48
CA PRO A 140 -30.91 -1.18 -3.83
C PRO A 140 -30.17 0.12 -4.21
N ASP A 141 -29.72 0.89 -3.22
CA ASP A 141 -29.05 2.18 -3.42
C ASP A 141 -27.52 2.09 -3.41
N LEU A 142 -26.95 0.90 -3.19
CA LEU A 142 -25.50 0.73 -3.01
C LEU A 142 -24.86 0.01 -4.20
N PHE A 143 -23.83 0.65 -4.75
CA PHE A 143 -23.25 0.32 -6.04
C PHE A 143 -21.72 0.31 -5.94
N THR A 144 -21.08 -0.77 -6.40
CA THR A 144 -19.63 -0.92 -6.51
C THR A 144 -19.17 -0.51 -7.89
N ILE A 145 -18.16 0.36 -8.01
CA ILE A 145 -17.64 0.82 -9.30
C ILE A 145 -16.64 -0.21 -9.85
N MET A 146 -16.93 -0.78 -11.02
CA MET A 146 -16.11 -1.82 -11.65
C MET A 146 -15.01 -1.29 -12.60
N CYS A 147 -15.08 -0.02 -13.02
CA CYS A 147 -14.10 0.53 -13.97
C CYS A 147 -13.13 1.50 -13.28
N ILE A 148 -12.01 0.96 -12.81
CA ILE A 148 -10.88 1.75 -12.32
C ILE A 148 -9.71 1.55 -13.30
N SER A 149 -9.29 2.65 -13.92
CA SER A 149 -8.11 2.66 -14.79
C SER A 149 -6.96 3.33 -14.06
N VAL A 150 -5.84 2.60 -13.92
CA VAL A 150 -4.58 3.14 -13.41
C VAL A 150 -3.70 3.46 -14.62
N VAL A 151 -3.21 4.70 -14.69
CA VAL A 151 -2.24 5.14 -15.69
C VAL A 151 -0.87 5.21 -15.02
N GLU A 152 0.11 4.52 -15.61
CA GLU A 152 1.53 4.53 -15.22
C GLU A 152 2.28 5.66 -15.92
#